data_AF-A0A3G3MEK1-F1
#
_entry.id   AF-A0A3G3MEK1-F1
#
_cell.length_a   1.000
_cell.length_b   1.000
_cell.length_c   1.000
_cell.angle_alpha   90.00
_cell.angle_beta   90.00
_cell.angle_gamma   90.00
#
_symmetry.space_group_name_H-M   'P 1'
#
loop_
_entity.id
_entity.type
_entity.pdbx_description
1 polymer ?
#
loop_
_entity_poly.entity_id
_entity_poly.type
_entity_poly.pdbx_seq_one_letter_code
_entity_poly.pdbx_strand_id
1 'polypeptide(L)'
;FIGLLIIPSIFWLMPSRFNMMWNKIIFMLHKEFKILTNTNSKGSTLMFISMFSFILFNNFLGLFPYIYTSTSHLTLTLTLSLSFWFTFMIFGWFKHTTHMLAHLVPQGAPSLLLPFLVLIETISNLIRPGTLAIRLTANMIAGHLLVTLLGNSGQIMSVFMLNFLIITQILLLTLESAVAMIQAYVFSVLTTLYSSETN
;
A
#
# COMPACT_ATOMS: atom_id res chain seq x y z
N PHE A 1 4.02 20.06 4.26
CA PHE A 1 3.29 21.01 5.13
C PHE A 1 1.78 20.79 5.07
N ILE A 2 1.16 20.78 3.88
CA ILE A 2 -0.29 20.53 3.72
C ILE A 2 -0.72 19.19 4.34
N GLY A 3 0.04 18.11 4.12
CA GLY A 3 -0.30 16.81 4.71
C GLY A 3 -0.34 16.78 6.23
N LEU A 4 0.46 17.62 6.90
CA LEU A 4 0.49 17.68 8.36
C LEU A 4 -0.75 18.38 8.94
N LEU A 5 -1.38 19.27 8.17
CA LEU A 5 -2.65 19.93 8.54
C LEU A 5 -3.86 19.01 8.39
N ILE A 6 -3.78 18.01 7.50
CA ILE A 6 -4.85 17.04 7.28
C ILE A 6 -4.81 15.95 8.37
N ILE A 7 -3.74 15.82 9.14
CA ILE A 7 -3.71 14.85 10.25
C ILE A 7 -4.57 15.41 11.39
N PRO A 8 -5.61 14.67 11.86
CA PRO A 8 -6.47 15.14 12.93
C PRO A 8 -5.66 15.29 14.23
N SER A 9 -5.58 16.50 14.76
CA SER A 9 -4.93 16.76 16.04
C SER A 9 -5.89 16.57 17.21
N ILE A 10 -5.52 15.72 18.18
CA ILE A 10 -6.24 15.55 19.45
C ILE A 10 -5.80 16.65 20.43
N PHE A 11 -6.22 17.90 20.19
CA PHE A 11 -6.00 18.97 21.18
C PHE A 11 -7.18 19.13 22.14
N TRP A 12 -8.39 18.76 21.71
CA TRP A 12 -9.63 18.99 22.45
C TRP A 12 -10.23 17.68 22.95
N LEU A 13 -10.81 17.73 24.15
CA LEU A 13 -11.45 16.59 24.82
C LEU A 13 -12.70 16.11 24.06
N MET A 14 -13.40 17.03 23.41
CA MET A 14 -14.43 16.73 22.40
C MET A 14 -13.76 16.60 21.02
N PRO A 15 -13.81 15.44 20.35
CA PRO A 15 -13.23 15.30 19.02
C PRO A 15 -14.03 16.12 17.99
N SER A 16 -13.32 16.80 17.08
CA SER A 16 -13.94 17.42 15.92
C SER A 16 -14.57 16.36 14.99
N ARG A 17 -15.53 16.76 14.14
CA ARG A 17 -16.18 15.84 13.17
C ARG A 17 -15.16 15.07 12.33
N PHE A 18 -14.09 15.76 11.93
CA PHE A 18 -13.00 15.18 11.17
C PHE A 18 -12.20 14.14 11.97
N ASN A 19 -11.86 14.43 13.23
CA ASN A 19 -11.21 13.47 14.12
C ASN A 19 -12.13 12.26 14.41
N MET A 20 -13.44 12.47 14.53
CA MET A 20 -14.40 11.38 14.71
C MET A 20 -14.50 10.46 13.49
N MET A 21 -14.43 11.02 12.26
CA MET A 21 -14.36 10.22 11.04
C MET A 21 -13.08 9.39 10.99
N TRP A 22 -11.93 9.99 11.31
CA TRP A 22 -10.65 9.28 11.36
C TRP A 22 -10.63 8.16 12.40
N ASN A 23 -11.16 8.41 13.61
CA ASN A 23 -11.24 7.37 14.64
C ASN A 23 -12.14 6.20 14.21
N LYS A 24 -13.23 6.45 13.49
CA LYS A 24 -14.07 5.37 12.92
C LYS A 24 -13.30 4.53 11.90
N ILE A 25 -12.55 5.17 10.99
CA ILE A 25 -11.73 4.49 9.99
C ILE A 25 -10.67 3.62 10.69
N ILE A 26 -9.92 4.19 11.65
CA ILE A 26 -8.89 3.47 12.41
C ILE A 26 -9.48 2.28 13.17
N PHE A 27 -10.66 2.43 13.80
CA PHE A 27 -11.30 1.35 14.54
C PHE A 27 -11.79 0.22 13.62
N MET A 28 -12.30 0.54 12.44
CA MET A 28 -12.72 -0.45 11.46
C MET A 28 -11.52 -1.25 10.93
N LEU A 29 -10.43 -0.56 10.57
CA LEU A 29 -9.17 -1.20 10.17
C LEU A 29 -8.58 -2.06 11.28
N HIS A 30 -8.64 -1.60 12.54
CA HIS A 30 -8.16 -2.39 13.66
C HIS A 30 -8.94 -3.70 13.81
N LYS A 31 -10.27 -3.69 13.61
CA LYS A 31 -11.08 -4.91 13.64
C LYS A 31 -10.70 -5.88 12.52
N GLU A 32 -10.54 -5.38 11.30
CA GLU A 32 -10.13 -6.19 10.14
C GLU A 32 -8.76 -6.83 10.35
N PHE A 33 -7.75 -6.03 10.72
CA PHE A 33 -6.41 -6.56 10.96
C PHE A 33 -6.34 -7.48 12.17
N LYS A 34 -7.15 -7.25 13.20
CA LYS A 34 -7.22 -8.15 14.35
C LYS A 34 -7.77 -9.54 13.98
N ILE A 35 -8.62 -9.64 12.97
CA ILE A 35 -9.09 -10.93 12.44
C ILE A 35 -7.94 -11.65 11.70
N LEU A 36 -7.12 -10.90 10.97
CA LEU A 36 -5.99 -11.41 10.20
C LEU A 36 -4.80 -11.81 11.09
N THR A 37 -4.56 -11.09 12.19
CA THR A 37 -3.47 -11.39 13.11
C THR A 37 -3.91 -12.39 14.18
N ASN A 38 -3.21 -13.52 14.30
CA ASN A 38 -3.42 -14.46 15.42
C ASN A 38 -3.23 -13.77 16.79
N THR A 39 -3.94 -14.29 17.79
CA THR A 39 -4.21 -13.68 19.12
C THR A 39 -2.98 -13.25 19.94
N ASN A 40 -1.77 -13.61 19.53
CA ASN A 40 -0.55 -13.42 20.30
C ASN A 40 0.19 -12.08 20.06
N SER A 41 -0.09 -11.32 19.00
CA SER A 41 0.64 -10.07 18.73
C SER A 41 -0.13 -8.82 19.19
N LYS A 42 -0.13 -8.53 20.49
CA LYS A 42 -0.66 -7.26 21.02
C LYS A 42 0.23 -6.09 20.56
N GLY A 43 -0.27 -5.26 19.64
CA GLY A 43 0.41 -4.05 19.17
C GLY A 43 0.83 -4.05 17.69
N SER A 44 0.90 -5.21 17.03
CA SER A 44 1.25 -5.29 15.59
C SER A 44 0.25 -4.53 14.71
N THR A 45 -1.03 -4.54 15.11
CA THR A 45 -2.09 -3.81 14.41
C THR A 45 -1.82 -2.31 14.31
N LEU A 46 -1.14 -1.70 15.29
CA LEU A 46 -0.81 -0.26 15.26
C LEU A 46 0.17 0.05 14.12
N MET A 47 1.16 -0.82 13.92
CA MET A 47 2.15 -0.67 12.85
C MET A 47 1.48 -0.71 11.48
N PHE A 48 0.58 -1.66 11.24
CA PHE A 48 -0.16 -1.75 9.97
C PHE A 48 -1.09 -0.56 9.73
N ILE A 49 -1.78 -0.08 10.76
CA ILE A 49 -2.63 1.11 10.66
C ILE A 49 -1.82 2.36 10.33
N SER A 50 -0.64 2.53 10.94
CA SER A 50 0.25 3.65 10.66
C SER A 50 0.80 3.64 9.23
N MET A 51 1.05 2.45 8.68
CA MET A 51 1.49 2.27 7.31
C MET A 51 0.39 2.57 6.30
N PHE A 52 -0.82 2.06 6.56
CA PHE A 52 -1.99 2.36 5.76
C PHE A 52 -2.23 3.87 5.70
N SER A 53 -2.23 4.56 6.84
CA SER A 53 -2.47 6.00 6.87
C SER A 53 -1.37 6.79 6.15
N PHE A 54 -0.09 6.44 6.34
CA PHE A 54 1.02 7.08 5.65
C PHE A 54 0.91 6.98 4.12
N ILE A 55 0.62 5.79 3.59
CA ILE A 55 0.51 5.58 2.14
C ILE A 55 -0.73 6.29 1.59
N LEU A 56 -1.87 6.20 2.28
CA LEU A 56 -3.11 6.84 1.86
C LEU A 56 -2.95 8.37 1.78
N PHE A 57 -2.34 9.01 2.78
CA PHE A 57 -2.13 10.45 2.77
C PHE A 57 -1.21 10.89 1.64
N ASN A 58 -0.11 10.19 1.41
CA ASN A 58 0.82 10.56 0.33
C ASN A 58 0.21 10.39 -1.06
N ASN A 59 -0.52 9.28 -1.28
CA ASN A 59 -1.17 9.06 -2.58
C ASN A 59 -2.30 10.06 -2.82
N PHE A 60 -3.12 10.34 -1.80
CA PHE A 60 -4.23 11.28 -1.94
C PHE A 60 -3.75 12.71 -2.18
N LEU A 61 -2.71 13.15 -1.46
CA LEU A 61 -2.08 14.46 -1.70
C LEU A 61 -1.50 14.57 -3.11
N GLY A 62 -1.02 13.45 -3.66
CA GLY A 62 -0.42 13.42 -4.98
C GLY A 62 -1.40 13.57 -6.15
N LEU A 63 -2.70 13.43 -5.90
CA LEU A 63 -3.73 13.63 -6.93
C LEU A 63 -4.06 15.11 -7.17
N PHE A 64 -3.69 16.00 -6.24
CA PHE A 64 -3.95 17.42 -6.41
C PHE A 64 -3.01 18.02 -7.46
N PRO A 65 -3.52 18.95 -8.29
CA PRO A 65 -2.70 19.62 -9.28
C PRO A 65 -1.55 20.38 -8.60
N TYR A 66 -0.38 20.36 -9.23
CA TYR A 66 0.85 21.03 -8.77
C TYR A 66 1.50 20.48 -7.49
N ILE A 67 0.97 19.40 -6.89
CA ILE A 67 1.63 18.72 -5.78
C ILE A 67 2.50 17.60 -6.34
N TYR A 68 3.82 17.70 -6.15
CA TYR A 68 4.73 16.61 -6.49
C TYR A 68 4.53 15.43 -5.53
N THR A 69 4.32 14.24 -6.08
CA THR A 69 4.00 13.05 -5.29
C THR A 69 5.30 12.34 -4.88
N SER A 70 5.54 12.23 -3.57
CA SER A 70 6.72 11.52 -3.05
C SER A 70 6.69 10.01 -3.36
N THR A 71 5.49 9.44 -3.52
CA THR A 71 5.28 8.02 -3.85
C THR A 71 5.53 7.66 -5.32
N SER A 72 5.69 8.64 -6.21
CA SER A 72 6.14 8.38 -7.59
C SER A 72 7.60 7.93 -7.64
N HIS A 73 8.44 8.35 -6.69
CA HIS A 73 9.81 7.87 -6.63
C HIS A 73 9.88 6.43 -6.14
N LEU A 74 10.39 5.54 -6.99
CA LEU A 74 10.64 4.15 -6.64
C LEU A 74 11.54 3.99 -5.41
N THR A 75 12.46 4.92 -5.17
CA THR A 75 13.34 4.88 -4.00
C THR A 75 12.56 4.94 -2.68
N LEU A 76 11.51 5.78 -2.58
CA LEU A 76 10.69 5.88 -1.36
C LEU A 76 9.85 4.62 -1.13
N THR A 77 9.18 4.13 -2.17
CA THR A 77 8.28 2.97 -2.04
C THR A 77 9.04 1.67 -1.83
N LEU A 78 10.21 1.52 -2.48
CA LEU A 78 11.08 0.37 -2.31
C LEU A 78 11.72 0.37 -0.91
N THR A 79 12.21 1.52 -0.41
CA THR A 79 12.77 1.57 0.95
C THR A 79 11.72 1.23 1.99
N LEU A 80 10.48 1.73 1.84
CA LEU A 80 9.37 1.39 2.71
C LEU A 80 9.00 -0.11 2.64
N SER A 81 8.86 -0.68 1.44
CA SER A 81 8.47 -2.09 1.32
C SER A 81 9.59 -3.05 1.76
N LEU A 82 10.84 -2.74 1.41
CA LEU A 82 11.98 -3.57 1.74
C LEU A 82 12.27 -3.56 3.24
N SER A 83 12.15 -2.41 3.92
CA SER A 83 12.39 -2.35 5.37
C SER A 83 11.41 -3.24 6.14
N PHE A 84 10.13 -3.21 5.76
CA PHE A 84 9.10 -4.05 6.39
C PHE A 84 9.35 -5.54 6.13
N TRP A 85 9.62 -5.90 4.88
CA TRP A 85 9.95 -7.29 4.54
C TRP A 85 11.18 -7.78 5.29
N PHE A 86 12.24 -6.98 5.35
CA PHE A 86 13.48 -7.33 6.03
C PHE A 86 13.25 -7.57 7.53
N THR A 87 12.45 -6.71 8.17
CA THR A 87 12.09 -6.92 9.59
C THR A 87 11.32 -8.22 9.83
N PHE A 88 10.38 -8.59 8.94
CA PHE A 88 9.63 -9.84 9.08
C PHE A 88 10.50 -11.08 8.83
N MET A 89 11.40 -11.03 7.85
CA MET A 89 12.33 -12.14 7.59
C MET A 89 13.27 -12.39 8.76
N ILE A 90 13.86 -11.31 9.29
CA ILE A 90 14.72 -11.39 10.47
C ILE A 90 13.95 -11.95 11.66
N PHE A 91 12.73 -11.45 11.90
CA PHE A 91 11.89 -11.94 13.00
C PHE A 91 11.55 -13.43 12.85
N GLY A 92 11.18 -13.88 11.66
CA GLY A 92 10.92 -15.30 11.36
C GLY A 92 12.16 -16.18 11.59
N TRP A 93 13.34 -15.70 11.19
CA TRP A 93 14.61 -16.40 11.37
C TRP A 93 14.97 -16.55 12.84
N PHE A 94 14.73 -15.53 13.67
CA PHE A 94 15.08 -15.62 15.09
C PHE A 94 14.07 -16.41 15.92
N LYS A 95 12.77 -16.32 15.63
CA LYS A 95 11.73 -16.88 16.51
C LYS A 95 11.30 -18.30 16.13
N HIS A 96 11.21 -18.60 14.84
CA HIS A 96 10.69 -19.88 14.33
C HIS A 96 11.51 -20.41 13.13
N THR A 97 12.81 -20.67 13.37
CA THR A 97 13.75 -21.19 12.36
C THR A 97 13.23 -22.43 11.61
N THR A 98 12.74 -23.42 12.36
CA THR A 98 12.32 -24.72 11.83
C THR A 98 11.03 -24.61 11.02
N HIS A 99 10.06 -23.84 11.49
CA HIS A 99 8.77 -23.64 10.80
C HIS A 99 8.95 -22.87 9.50
N MET A 100 9.79 -21.84 9.50
CA MET A 100 10.01 -21.04 8.30
C MET A 100 10.85 -21.79 7.25
N LEU A 101 11.84 -22.59 7.66
CA LEU A 101 12.53 -23.49 6.73
C LEU A 101 11.60 -24.59 6.20
N ALA A 102 10.67 -25.09 7.01
CA ALA A 102 9.65 -26.03 6.56
C ALA A 102 8.65 -25.41 5.56
N HIS A 103 8.31 -24.13 5.70
CA HIS A 103 7.45 -23.42 4.75
C HIS A 103 8.04 -23.31 3.34
N LEU A 104 9.37 -23.33 3.21
CA LEU A 104 10.03 -23.33 1.89
C LEU A 104 9.82 -24.64 1.13
N VAL A 105 9.37 -25.70 1.80
CA VAL A 105 9.13 -27.02 1.21
C VAL A 105 7.62 -27.30 1.20
N PRO A 106 6.96 -27.36 0.05
CA PRO A 106 5.56 -27.71 -0.03
C PRO A 106 5.36 -29.15 0.44
N GLN A 107 4.38 -29.35 1.30
CA GLN A 107 4.06 -30.67 1.82
C GLN A 107 3.54 -31.56 0.68
N GLY A 108 4.16 -32.73 0.50
CA GLY A 108 3.70 -33.74 -0.46
C GLY A 108 4.40 -33.76 -1.83
N ALA A 109 5.43 -32.94 -2.06
CA ALA A 109 6.20 -33.02 -3.31
C ALA A 109 7.19 -34.20 -3.33
N PRO A 110 7.36 -34.90 -4.47
CA PRO A 110 8.36 -35.96 -4.62
C PRO A 110 9.78 -35.44 -4.43
N SER A 111 10.64 -36.22 -3.76
CA SER A 111 11.98 -35.81 -3.31
C SER A 111 12.91 -35.31 -4.42
N LEU A 112 12.74 -35.79 -5.66
CA LEU A 112 13.58 -35.40 -6.80
C LEU A 112 13.33 -33.94 -7.25
N LEU A 113 12.09 -33.43 -7.11
CA LEU A 113 11.69 -32.07 -7.53
C LEU A 113 11.81 -31.04 -6.40
N LEU A 114 11.98 -31.51 -5.16
CA LEU A 114 12.10 -30.68 -3.97
C LEU A 114 13.14 -29.54 -4.08
N PRO A 115 14.40 -29.79 -4.50
CA PRO A 115 15.42 -28.73 -4.49
C PRO A 115 15.14 -27.62 -5.50
N PHE A 116 14.51 -27.95 -6.64
CA PHE A 116 14.14 -26.95 -7.63
C PHE A 116 12.98 -26.07 -7.15
N LEU A 117 12.00 -26.67 -6.47
CA LEU A 117 10.85 -25.93 -5.97
C LEU A 117 11.24 -25.00 -4.82
N VAL A 118 12.11 -25.44 -3.91
CA VAL A 118 12.65 -24.57 -2.85
C VAL A 118 13.32 -23.33 -3.45
N LEU A 119 14.10 -23.48 -4.54
CA LEU A 119 14.72 -22.35 -5.21
C LEU A 119 13.69 -21.35 -5.73
N ILE A 120 12.62 -21.82 -6.37
CA ILE A 120 11.53 -20.96 -6.86
C ILE A 120 10.83 -20.24 -5.70
N GLU A 121 10.55 -20.93 -4.60
CA GLU A 121 9.88 -20.31 -3.44
C GLU A 121 10.77 -19.25 -2.78
N THR A 122 12.10 -19.48 -2.69
CA THR A 122 13.04 -18.45 -2.20
C THR A 122 13.06 -17.21 -3.11
N ILE A 123 13.03 -17.40 -4.43
CA ILE A 123 12.98 -16.30 -5.40
C ILE A 123 11.64 -15.56 -5.30
N SER A 124 10.52 -16.29 -5.19
CA SER A 124 9.17 -15.74 -5.00
C SER A 124 9.10 -14.86 -3.74
N ASN A 125 9.68 -15.32 -2.64
CA ASN A 125 9.73 -14.58 -1.39
C ASN A 125 10.55 -13.27 -1.50
N LEU A 126 11.65 -13.27 -2.26
CA LEU A 126 12.47 -12.08 -2.51
C LEU A 126 11.78 -11.07 -3.45
N ILE A 127 11.07 -11.54 -4.47
CA ILE A 127 10.40 -10.68 -5.47
C ILE A 127 9.16 -9.98 -4.89
N ARG A 128 8.53 -10.59 -3.88
CA ARG A 128 7.30 -10.14 -3.22
C ARG A 128 7.29 -8.64 -2.82
N PRO A 129 8.24 -8.11 -2.01
CA PRO A 129 8.30 -6.68 -1.69
C PRO A 129 8.55 -5.80 -2.92
N GLY A 130 9.33 -6.28 -3.88
CA GLY A 130 9.58 -5.58 -5.15
C GLY A 130 8.28 -5.35 -5.93
N THR A 131 7.47 -6.40 -6.11
CA THR A 131 6.19 -6.29 -6.83
C THR A 131 5.21 -5.35 -6.15
N LEU A 132 5.20 -5.31 -4.82
CA LEU A 132 4.35 -4.44 -4.02
C LEU A 132 4.74 -2.97 -4.19
N ALA A 133 6.05 -2.67 -4.12
CA ALA A 133 6.60 -1.33 -4.31
C ALA A 133 6.37 -0.81 -5.73
N ILE A 134 6.65 -1.65 -6.74
CA ILE A 134 6.45 -1.30 -8.15
C ILE A 134 4.97 -0.98 -8.43
N ARG A 135 4.04 -1.76 -7.88
CA ARG A 135 2.59 -1.53 -8.05
C ARG A 135 2.15 -0.15 -7.54
N LEU A 136 2.68 0.31 -6.40
CA LEU A 136 2.40 1.65 -5.88
C LEU A 136 2.92 2.73 -6.82
N THR A 137 4.17 2.59 -7.29
CA THR A 137 4.81 3.60 -8.13
C THR A 137 4.18 3.69 -9.51
N ALA A 138 3.93 2.53 -10.14
CA ALA A 138 3.40 2.47 -11.50
C ALA A 138 2.03 3.12 -11.59
N ASN A 139 1.15 2.85 -10.61
CA ASN A 139 -0.19 3.46 -10.58
C ASN A 139 -0.11 4.99 -10.43
N MET A 140 0.71 5.49 -9.50
CA MET A 140 0.85 6.94 -9.29
C MET A 140 1.53 7.67 -10.46
N ILE A 141 2.54 7.05 -11.10
CA ILE A 141 3.21 7.63 -12.28
C ILE A 141 2.29 7.61 -13.50
N ALA A 142 1.67 6.47 -13.80
CA ALA A 142 0.80 6.30 -14.96
C ALA A 142 -0.40 7.23 -14.90
N GLY A 143 -1.06 7.33 -13.74
CA GLY A 143 -2.21 8.21 -13.54
C GLY A 143 -1.88 9.68 -13.77
N HIS A 144 -0.81 10.16 -13.13
CA HIS A 144 -0.37 11.55 -13.30
C HIS A 144 0.04 11.84 -14.76
N LEU A 145 0.79 10.93 -15.38
CA LEU A 145 1.21 11.08 -16.78
C LEU A 145 -0.01 11.13 -17.71
N LEU A 146 -1.00 10.26 -17.50
CA LEU A 146 -2.21 10.20 -18.32
C LEU A 146 -3.07 11.47 -18.17
N VAL A 147 -3.24 11.98 -16.95
CA VAL A 147 -3.94 13.26 -16.70
C VAL A 147 -3.23 14.43 -17.40
N THR A 148 -1.90 14.48 -17.35
CA THR A 148 -1.12 15.57 -17.98
C THR A 148 -1.16 15.53 -19.51
N LEU A 149 -1.08 14.33 -20.12
CA LEU A 149 -1.16 14.20 -21.58
C LEU A 149 -2.54 14.57 -22.11
N LEU A 150 -3.61 14.10 -21.46
CA LEU A 150 -4.97 14.49 -21.82
C LEU A 150 -5.19 15.99 -21.63
N GLY A 151 -4.70 16.56 -20.52
CA GLY A 151 -4.77 18.00 -20.27
C GLY A 151 -4.09 18.84 -21.36
N ASN A 152 -2.90 18.43 -21.81
CA ASN A 152 -2.17 19.12 -22.88
C ASN A 152 -2.89 19.02 -24.24
N SER A 153 -3.52 17.89 -24.54
CA SER A 153 -4.30 17.73 -25.78
C SER A 153 -5.54 18.64 -25.85
N GLY A 154 -6.05 19.07 -24.68
CA GLY A 154 -7.21 19.96 -24.57
C GLY A 154 -6.99 21.35 -25.18
N GLN A 155 -5.74 21.85 -25.23
CA GLN A 155 -5.43 23.19 -25.75
C GLN A 155 -5.61 23.30 -27.27
N ILE A 156 -5.57 22.17 -27.99
CA ILE A 156 -5.61 22.11 -29.47
C ILE A 156 -7.03 21.79 -29.97
N MET A 157 -7.91 21.31 -29.08
CA MET A 157 -9.25 20.83 -29.42
C MET A 157 -10.27 21.96 -29.59
N SER A 158 -11.31 21.71 -30.39
CA SER A 158 -12.45 22.61 -30.54
C SER A 158 -13.31 22.66 -29.27
N VAL A 159 -14.06 23.75 -29.07
CA VAL A 159 -14.90 23.98 -27.87
C VAL A 159 -15.91 22.85 -27.62
N PHE A 160 -16.45 22.23 -28.68
CA PHE A 160 -17.39 21.12 -28.54
C PHE A 160 -16.72 19.83 -28.03
N MET A 161 -15.51 19.50 -28.53
CA MET A 161 -14.71 18.37 -28.05
C MET A 161 -14.15 18.61 -26.64
N LEU A 162 -13.94 19.86 -26.26
CA LEU A 162 -13.42 20.25 -24.94
C LEU A 162 -14.37 19.85 -23.80
N ASN A 163 -15.69 19.96 -24.00
CA ASN A 163 -16.67 19.50 -23.01
C ASN A 163 -16.58 17.99 -22.77
N PHE A 164 -16.38 17.20 -23.83
CA PHE A 164 -16.18 15.76 -23.69
C PHE A 164 -14.88 15.44 -22.94
N LEU A 165 -13.79 16.15 -23.26
CA LEU A 165 -12.50 15.99 -22.59
C LEU A 165 -12.60 16.27 -21.08
N ILE A 166 -13.29 17.33 -20.66
CA ILE A 166 -13.49 17.65 -19.23
C ILE A 166 -14.23 16.50 -18.52
N ILE A 167 -15.27 15.94 -19.13
CA ILE A 167 -16.02 14.81 -18.55
C ILE A 167 -15.09 13.60 -18.38
N THR A 168 -14.28 13.27 -19.39
CA THR A 168 -13.31 12.17 -19.29
C THR A 168 -12.27 12.41 -18.21
N GLN A 169 -11.81 13.65 -18.01
CA GLN A 169 -10.81 14.00 -17.02
C GLN A 169 -11.36 13.92 -15.58
N ILE A 170 -12.63 14.30 -15.37
CA ILE A 170 -13.32 14.12 -14.09
C ILE A 170 -13.47 12.63 -13.77
N LEU A 171 -13.89 11.82 -14.75
CA LEU A 171 -14.00 10.36 -14.59
C LEU A 171 -12.64 9.70 -14.30
N LEU A 172 -11.59 10.16 -14.94
CA LEU A 172 -10.24 9.66 -14.70
C LEU A 172 -9.76 10.02 -13.29
N LEU A 173 -10.00 11.25 -12.83
CA LEU A 173 -9.61 11.68 -11.48
C LEU A 173 -10.35 10.88 -10.41
N THR A 174 -11.65 10.58 -10.61
CA THR A 174 -12.40 9.73 -9.68
C THR A 174 -11.85 8.30 -9.66
N LEU A 175 -11.50 7.74 -10.83
CA LEU A 175 -10.85 6.43 -10.92
C LEU A 175 -9.52 6.40 -10.18
N GLU A 176 -8.63 7.36 -10.42
CA GLU A 176 -7.33 7.46 -9.77
C GLU A 176 -7.46 7.61 -8.23
N SER A 177 -8.46 8.36 -7.77
CA SER A 177 -8.75 8.48 -6.33
C SER A 177 -9.17 7.14 -5.70
N ALA A 178 -9.93 6.32 -6.43
CA ALA A 178 -10.32 4.99 -5.99
C ALA A 178 -9.11 4.04 -5.97
N VAL A 179 -8.29 4.04 -7.04
CA VAL A 179 -7.07 3.23 -7.14
C VAL A 179 -6.08 3.58 -6.03
N ALA A 180 -5.91 4.86 -5.70
CA ALA A 180 -5.05 5.32 -4.61
C ALA A 180 -5.45 4.74 -3.24
N MET A 181 -6.76 4.69 -2.94
CA MET A 181 -7.27 4.10 -1.70
C MET A 181 -7.12 2.58 -1.68
N ILE A 182 -7.48 1.91 -2.78
CA ILE A 182 -7.38 0.45 -2.90
C ILE A 182 -5.92 0.00 -2.76
N GLN A 183 -4.98 0.72 -3.37
CA GLN A 183 -3.57 0.37 -3.33
C GLN A 183 -2.98 0.46 -1.92
N ALA A 184 -3.36 1.47 -1.13
CA ALA A 184 -2.96 1.58 0.28
C ALA A 184 -3.52 0.40 1.10
N TYR A 185 -4.78 0.02 0.86
CA TYR A 185 -5.42 -1.11 1.52
C TYR A 185 -4.72 -2.43 1.19
N VAL A 186 -4.56 -2.75 -0.11
CA VAL A 186 -3.90 -3.98 -0.57
C VAL A 186 -2.48 -4.09 -0.03
N PHE A 187 -1.71 -2.99 0.00
CA PHE A 187 -0.38 -2.97 0.61
C PHE A 187 -0.43 -3.40 2.07
N SER A 188 -1.30 -2.79 2.86
CA SER A 188 -1.41 -3.08 4.30
C SER A 188 -1.88 -4.51 4.57
N VAL A 189 -2.88 -5.02 3.85
CA VAL A 189 -3.39 -6.39 4.00
C VAL A 189 -2.32 -7.42 3.64
N LEU A 190 -1.61 -7.26 2.52
CA LEU A 190 -0.54 -8.20 2.16
C LEU A 190 0.56 -8.24 3.23
N THR A 191 0.96 -7.07 3.76
CA THR A 191 1.94 -7.04 4.86
C THR A 191 1.42 -7.72 6.14
N THR A 192 0.12 -7.62 6.42
CA THR A 192 -0.48 -8.32 7.57
C THR A 192 -0.48 -9.85 7.38
N LEU A 193 -0.82 -10.32 6.18
CA LEU A 193 -0.79 -11.75 5.85
C LEU A 193 0.62 -12.33 5.98
N TYR A 194 1.63 -11.61 5.49
CA TYR A 194 3.02 -12.05 5.64
C TYR A 194 3.45 -12.12 7.11
N SER A 195 3.01 -11.17 7.93
CA SER A 195 3.28 -11.25 9.36
C SER A 195 2.61 -12.46 10.02
N SER A 196 1.41 -12.84 9.58
CA SER A 196 0.72 -14.03 10.09
C SER A 196 1.32 -15.34 9.58
N GLU A 197 1.90 -15.38 8.38
CA GLU A 197 2.63 -16.55 7.86
C GLU A 197 3.93 -16.81 8.66
N THR A 198 4.58 -15.73 9.12
CA THR A 198 5.84 -15.82 9.88
C THR A 198 5.69 -16.05 11.39
N ASN A 199 4.49 -15.84 11.96
CA ASN A 199 4.20 -16.01 13.40
C ASN A 199 3.47 -17.32 13.68
#